data_AF-A0A964FNP1-F1
#
_entry.id   AF-A0A964FNP1-F1
#
_cell.length_a   1.000
_cell.length_b   1.000
_cell.length_c   1.000
_cell.angle_alpha   90.00
_cell.angle_beta   90.00
_cell.angle_gamma   90.00
#
_symmetry.space_group_name_H-M   'P 1'
#
loop_
_entity.id
_entity.type
_entity.pdbx_description
1 polymer ?
#
loop_
_entity_poly.entity_id
_entity_poly.type
_entity_poly.pdbx_seq_one_letter_code
_entity_poly.pdbx_strand_id
1 'polypeptide(L)'
;MDCKTATLVYETGNPLENIRKIFPEAWQFLTDQSAAFVAGKDDTFDAEIKKSIGKTPFGFRITHRDDTEQLTKDISELLGDITSRLLLEQHFSQVVGRPLYFSTICCSSHLTADRELTLDEVLPIQRAAVKLQ
;
A
#
# COMPACT_ATOMS: atom_id res chain seq x y z
N MET A 1 -11.49 7.53 2.14
CA MET A 1 -12.23 8.13 1.02
C MET A 1 -13.44 8.89 1.57
N ASP A 2 -13.64 10.14 1.17
CA ASP A 2 -14.86 10.87 1.58
C ASP A 2 -16.12 10.39 0.84
N CYS A 3 -17.31 10.74 1.35
CA CYS A 3 -18.59 10.29 0.77
C CYS A 3 -18.79 10.78 -0.68
N LYS A 4 -18.31 11.98 -1.04
CA LYS A 4 -18.49 12.52 -2.40
C LYS A 4 -17.68 11.72 -3.40
N THR A 5 -16.44 11.40 -3.04
CA THR A 5 -15.53 10.60 -3.84
C THR A 5 -16.01 9.16 -3.91
N ALA A 6 -16.51 8.60 -2.81
CA ALA A 6 -17.12 7.26 -2.80
C ALA A 6 -18.32 7.16 -3.75
N THR A 7 -19.19 8.16 -3.80
CA THR A 7 -20.28 8.24 -4.79
C THR A 7 -19.75 8.17 -6.23
N LEU A 8 -18.71 8.96 -6.56
CA LEU A 8 -18.11 8.96 -7.89
C LEU A 8 -17.45 7.61 -8.25
N VAL A 9 -16.87 6.93 -7.26
CA VAL A 9 -16.23 5.64 -7.47
C VAL A 9 -17.26 4.51 -7.64
N TYR A 10 -18.29 4.46 -6.79
CA TYR A 10 -19.11 3.26 -6.60
C TYR A 10 -20.49 3.29 -7.26
N GLU A 11 -21.11 4.45 -7.48
CA GLU A 11 -22.51 4.48 -7.93
C GLU A 11 -22.68 4.24 -9.44
N THR A 12 -21.63 4.39 -10.24
CA THR A 12 -21.73 4.29 -11.70
C THR A 12 -20.54 3.55 -12.32
N GLY A 13 -20.77 2.78 -13.38
CA GLY A 13 -19.69 2.17 -14.16
C GLY A 13 -18.87 1.12 -13.40
N ASN A 14 -17.58 1.01 -13.77
CA ASN A 14 -16.65 0.07 -13.15
C ASN A 14 -15.83 0.77 -12.03
N PRO A 15 -15.90 0.30 -10.77
CA PRO A 15 -15.19 0.94 -9.65
C PRO A 15 -13.68 1.06 -9.83
N LEU A 16 -13.01 0.06 -10.41
CA LEU A 16 -11.55 0.11 -10.65
C LEU A 16 -11.19 1.15 -11.70
N GLU A 17 -11.97 1.25 -12.79
CA GLU A 17 -11.76 2.30 -13.79
C GLU A 17 -11.97 3.70 -13.21
N ASN A 18 -12.97 3.86 -12.34
CA ASN A 18 -13.23 5.13 -11.67
C ASN A 18 -12.11 5.49 -10.70
N ILE A 19 -11.64 4.54 -9.88
CA ILE A 19 -10.46 4.73 -9.02
C ILE A 19 -9.27 5.18 -9.86
N ARG A 20 -8.97 4.50 -10.98
CA ARG A 20 -7.87 4.86 -11.86
C ARG A 20 -8.01 6.28 -12.45
N LYS A 21 -9.22 6.71 -12.78
CA LYS A 21 -9.49 8.05 -13.34
C LYS A 21 -9.39 9.15 -12.28
N ILE A 22 -9.88 8.89 -11.07
CA ILE A 22 -9.94 9.86 -9.96
C ILE A 22 -8.57 9.97 -9.27
N PHE A 23 -7.87 8.86 -9.12
CA PHE A 23 -6.58 8.77 -8.42
C PHE A 23 -5.47 8.21 -9.33
N PRO A 24 -5.14 8.89 -10.44
CA PRO A 24 -4.20 8.35 -11.43
C PRO A 24 -2.79 8.17 -10.89
N GLU A 25 -2.32 9.10 -10.05
CA GLU A 25 -0.99 9.02 -9.43
C GLU A 25 -0.92 7.89 -8.39
N ALA A 26 -1.97 7.74 -7.56
CA ALA A 26 -2.05 6.65 -6.60
C ALA A 26 -2.13 5.28 -7.29
N TRP A 27 -2.86 5.20 -8.41
CA TRP A 27 -2.91 4.00 -9.24
C TRP A 27 -1.52 3.64 -9.78
N GLN A 28 -0.80 4.62 -10.35
CA GLN A 28 0.55 4.40 -10.87
C GLN A 28 1.50 3.98 -9.74
N PHE A 29 1.42 4.65 -8.59
CA PHE A 29 2.22 4.31 -7.43
C PHE A 29 1.98 2.87 -6.97
N LEU A 30 0.73 2.44 -6.81
CA LEU A 30 0.40 1.06 -6.42
C LEU A 30 0.87 0.04 -7.47
N THR A 31 0.80 0.39 -8.75
CA THR A 31 1.36 -0.41 -9.85
C THR A 31 2.86 -0.61 -9.66
N ASP A 32 3.59 0.48 -9.40
CA ASP A 32 5.04 0.47 -9.24
C ASP A 32 5.46 -0.29 -7.98
N GLN A 33 4.73 -0.13 -6.86
CA GLN A 33 5.00 -0.86 -5.62
C GLN A 33 4.76 -2.36 -5.78
N SER A 34 3.67 -2.74 -6.46
CA SER A 34 3.35 -4.14 -6.76
C SER A 34 4.46 -4.78 -7.59
N ALA A 35 4.89 -4.13 -8.67
CA ALA A 35 5.97 -4.61 -9.52
C ALA A 35 7.31 -4.67 -8.76
N ALA A 36 7.64 -3.65 -7.97
CA ALA A 36 8.87 -3.57 -7.20
C ALA A 36 8.93 -4.67 -6.12
N PHE A 37 7.81 -4.96 -5.45
CA PHE A 37 7.72 -6.05 -4.49
C PHE A 37 7.99 -7.41 -5.14
N VAL A 38 7.36 -7.70 -6.29
CA VAL A 38 7.57 -8.97 -7.01
C VAL A 38 8.99 -9.09 -7.56
N ALA A 39 9.57 -8.00 -8.06
CA ALA A 39 10.93 -7.98 -8.57
C ALA A 39 12.01 -8.04 -7.47
N GLY A 40 11.62 -7.90 -6.19
CA GLY A 40 12.58 -7.79 -5.09
C GLY A 40 13.47 -6.56 -5.23
N LYS A 41 12.94 -5.45 -5.76
CA LYS A 41 13.70 -4.23 -5.99
C LYS A 41 14.19 -3.65 -4.67
N ASP A 42 15.43 -3.18 -4.62
CA ASP A 42 15.98 -2.56 -3.41
C ASP A 42 15.26 -1.25 -3.05
N ASP A 43 15.17 -0.99 -1.76
CA ASP A 43 14.73 0.28 -1.18
C ASP A 43 15.47 0.51 0.14
N THR A 44 16.07 1.69 0.31
CA THR A 44 16.90 1.99 1.47
C THR A 44 16.10 1.96 2.77
N PHE A 45 14.87 2.47 2.76
CA PHE A 45 14.00 2.49 3.94
C PHE A 45 13.55 1.08 4.30
N ASP A 46 13.13 0.29 3.31
CA ASP A 46 12.83 -1.14 3.47
C ASP A 46 14.00 -1.92 4.07
N ALA A 47 15.21 -1.71 3.55
CA ALA A 47 16.42 -2.40 3.99
C ALA A 47 16.76 -2.10 5.45
N GLU A 48 16.69 -0.83 5.88
CA GLU A 48 16.94 -0.45 7.27
C GLU A 48 15.88 -1.01 8.23
N ILE A 49 14.61 -1.07 7.82
CA ILE A 49 13.55 -1.72 8.60
C ILE A 49 13.83 -3.22 8.74
N LYS A 50 14.11 -3.91 7.65
CA LYS A 50 14.41 -5.35 7.66
C LYS A 50 15.65 -5.67 8.50
N LYS A 51 16.66 -4.82 8.48
CA LYS A 51 17.85 -4.94 9.34
C LYS A 51 17.51 -4.76 10.82
N SER A 52 16.58 -3.85 11.14
CA SER A 52 16.14 -3.58 12.51
C SER A 52 15.29 -4.72 13.11
N ILE A 53 14.36 -5.29 12.32
CA ILE A 53 13.45 -6.33 12.81
C ILE A 53 13.99 -7.75 12.62
N GLY A 54 15.00 -7.94 11.76
CA GLY A 54 15.57 -9.24 11.45
C GLY A 54 14.78 -10.03 10.40
N LYS A 55 15.03 -11.34 10.33
CA LYS A 55 14.37 -12.23 9.36
C LYS A 55 12.90 -12.45 9.71
N THR A 56 12.03 -12.31 8.73
CA THR A 56 10.59 -12.60 8.83
C THR A 56 10.23 -13.87 8.04
N PRO A 57 9.20 -14.63 8.47
CA PRO A 57 8.70 -15.79 7.72
C PRO A 57 7.73 -15.39 6.58
N PHE A 58 7.59 -14.10 6.29
CA PHE A 58 6.70 -13.52 5.29
C PHE A 58 7.44 -12.46 4.48
N GLY A 59 6.99 -12.25 3.24
CA GLY A 59 7.51 -11.22 2.35
C GLY A 59 6.78 -9.90 2.52
N PHE A 60 7.52 -8.82 2.73
CA PHE A 60 6.98 -7.46 2.65
C PHE A 60 7.97 -6.52 1.98
N ARG A 61 7.43 -5.41 1.49
CA ARG A 61 8.16 -4.21 1.05
C ARG A 61 7.53 -3.02 1.73
N ILE A 62 8.35 -2.10 2.20
CA ILE A 62 7.89 -0.82 2.73
C ILE A 62 8.63 0.35 2.09
N THR A 63 7.90 1.40 1.74
CA THR A 63 8.48 2.65 1.23
C THR A 63 8.00 3.81 2.07
N HIS A 64 8.91 4.72 2.41
CA HIS A 64 8.57 5.97 3.09
C HIS A 64 8.24 7.08 2.08
N ARG A 65 7.28 7.94 2.43
CA ARG A 65 6.91 9.13 1.66
C ARG A 65 6.71 10.32 2.60
N ASP A 66 6.61 11.52 2.05
CA ASP A 66 6.32 12.72 2.85
C ASP A 66 4.80 12.79 3.14
N ASP A 67 4.39 13.12 4.38
CA ASP A 67 2.97 13.21 4.78
C ASP A 67 2.28 14.45 4.20
N THR A 68 3.04 15.43 3.73
CA THR A 68 2.52 16.65 3.12
C THR A 68 2.10 16.45 1.65
N GLU A 69 2.63 15.41 0.99
CA GLU A 69 2.37 15.11 -0.41
C GLU A 69 0.92 14.64 -0.66
N GLN A 70 0.27 15.19 -1.69
CA GLN A 70 -1.11 14.83 -2.06
C GLN A 70 -1.26 13.33 -2.31
N LEU A 71 -0.30 12.72 -3.01
CA LEU A 71 -0.30 11.29 -3.27
C LEU A 71 -0.30 10.45 -1.98
N THR A 72 0.27 10.92 -0.87
CA THR A 72 0.22 10.21 0.43
C THR A 72 -1.18 10.24 1.03
N LYS A 73 -1.88 11.36 0.88
CA LYS A 73 -3.28 11.50 1.28
C LYS A 73 -4.17 10.61 0.43
N ASP A 74 -3.99 10.61 -0.88
CA ASP A 74 -4.76 9.79 -1.83
C ASP A 74 -4.62 8.29 -1.53
N ILE A 75 -3.39 7.82 -1.29
CA ILE A 75 -3.14 6.43 -0.89
C ILE A 75 -3.82 6.11 0.44
N SER A 76 -3.74 7.01 1.43
CA SER A 76 -4.41 6.83 2.72
C SER A 76 -5.92 6.80 2.57
N GLU A 77 -6.49 7.60 1.66
CA GLU A 77 -7.91 7.60 1.39
C GLU A 77 -8.39 6.33 0.70
N LEU A 78 -7.64 5.83 -0.28
CA LEU A 78 -7.93 4.58 -0.99
C LEU A 78 -7.80 3.38 -0.06
N LEU A 79 -6.68 3.26 0.64
CA LEU A 79 -6.42 2.10 1.49
C LEU A 79 -7.20 2.14 2.81
N GLY A 80 -7.61 3.32 3.26
CA GLY A 80 -8.48 3.50 4.43
C GLY A 80 -9.94 3.12 4.15
N ASP A 81 -10.38 3.13 2.88
CA ASP A 81 -11.67 2.57 2.49
C ASP A 81 -11.53 1.06 2.20
N ILE A 82 -12.20 0.23 2.99
CA ILE A 82 -12.05 -1.23 2.91
C ILE A 82 -12.44 -1.78 1.53
N THR A 83 -13.49 -1.23 0.90
CA THR A 83 -13.96 -1.68 -0.41
C THR A 83 -12.93 -1.37 -1.49
N SER A 84 -12.40 -0.15 -1.51
CA SER A 84 -11.36 0.27 -2.45
C SER A 84 -10.10 -0.57 -2.28
N ARG A 85 -9.64 -0.75 -1.02
CA ARG A 85 -8.48 -1.58 -0.72
C ARG A 85 -8.64 -3.00 -1.25
N LEU A 86 -9.76 -3.68 -0.97
CA LEU A 86 -10.01 -5.05 -1.43
C LEU A 86 -10.07 -5.15 -2.95
N LEU A 87 -10.68 -4.18 -3.64
CA LEU A 87 -10.70 -4.12 -5.10
C LEU A 87 -9.29 -3.99 -5.68
N LEU A 88 -8.47 -3.10 -5.10
CA LEU A 88 -7.10 -2.85 -5.53
C LEU A 88 -6.21 -4.08 -5.26
N GLU A 89 -6.29 -4.67 -4.07
CA GLU A 89 -5.56 -5.90 -3.72
C GLU A 89 -5.92 -7.05 -4.68
N GLN A 90 -7.21 -7.26 -4.95
CA GLN A 90 -7.67 -8.26 -5.91
C GLN A 90 -7.12 -7.99 -7.31
N HIS A 91 -7.24 -6.74 -7.80
CA HIS A 91 -6.77 -6.36 -9.12
C HIS A 91 -5.26 -6.56 -9.27
N PHE A 92 -4.46 -5.96 -8.39
CA PHE A 92 -3.02 -6.02 -8.50
C PHE A 92 -2.48 -7.42 -8.25
N SER A 93 -3.11 -8.21 -7.37
CA SER A 93 -2.76 -9.63 -7.19
C SER A 93 -2.91 -10.42 -8.50
N GLN A 94 -3.98 -10.15 -9.27
CA GLN A 94 -4.19 -10.78 -10.58
C GLN A 94 -3.15 -10.30 -11.60
N VAL A 95 -2.86 -9.00 -11.64
CA VAL A 95 -1.88 -8.42 -12.56
C VAL A 95 -0.49 -9.01 -12.36
N VAL A 96 -0.05 -9.19 -11.10
CA VAL A 96 1.29 -9.73 -10.81
C VAL A 96 1.32 -11.26 -10.65
N GLY A 97 0.16 -11.93 -10.75
CA GLY A 97 0.05 -13.39 -10.66
C GLY A 97 0.30 -13.98 -9.28
N ARG A 98 0.23 -13.19 -8.20
CA ARG A 98 0.40 -13.66 -6.81
C ARG A 98 -0.32 -12.74 -5.81
N PRO A 99 -0.68 -13.22 -4.61
CA PRO A 99 -1.34 -12.39 -3.62
C PRO A 99 -0.52 -11.17 -3.22
N LEU A 100 -1.19 -10.02 -3.17
CA LEU A 100 -0.69 -8.75 -2.66
C LEU A 100 -1.69 -8.17 -1.67
N TYR A 101 -1.15 -7.62 -0.59
CA TYR A 101 -1.90 -6.94 0.45
C TYR A 101 -1.29 -5.57 0.66
N PHE A 102 -2.14 -4.55 0.73
CA PHE A 102 -1.70 -3.18 0.90
C PHE A 102 -2.09 -2.66 2.27
N SER A 103 -1.21 -1.87 2.85
CA SER A 103 -1.49 -1.16 4.09
C SER A 103 -0.73 0.14 4.12
N THR A 104 -1.21 1.07 4.93
CA THR A 104 -0.42 2.20 5.39
C THR A 104 0.07 1.89 6.79
N ILE A 105 1.34 2.17 7.05
CA ILE A 105 1.89 2.15 8.40
C ILE A 105 2.59 3.48 8.67
N CYS A 106 2.59 3.93 9.92
CA CYS A 106 2.87 5.33 10.31
C CYS A 106 2.08 6.35 9.44
N CYS A 107 2.44 7.63 9.49
CA CYS A 107 1.74 8.69 8.77
C CYS A 107 1.93 8.65 7.26
N SER A 108 2.99 8.00 6.76
CA SER A 108 3.42 8.17 5.37
C SER A 108 4.03 6.96 4.70
N SER A 109 4.10 5.81 5.38
CA SER A 109 4.70 4.62 4.75
C SER A 109 3.64 3.75 4.09
N HIS A 110 3.96 3.29 2.89
CA HIS A 110 3.19 2.27 2.19
C HIS A 110 3.83 0.90 2.41
N LEU A 111 3.02 -0.07 2.79
CA LEU A 111 3.41 -1.47 2.96
C LEU A 111 2.71 -2.33 1.91
N THR A 112 3.48 -3.14 1.21
CA THR A 112 3.01 -4.25 0.37
C THR A 112 3.48 -5.57 0.98
N ALA A 113 2.59 -6.55 1.15
CA ALA A 113 2.92 -7.86 1.68
C ALA A 113 2.34 -9.00 0.83
N ASP A 114 2.90 -10.21 0.98
CA ASP A 114 2.41 -11.43 0.33
C ASP A 114 1.19 -12.06 1.03
N ARG A 115 0.83 -11.55 2.21
CA ARG A 115 -0.33 -11.94 3.01
C ARG A 115 -0.84 -10.80 3.88
N GLU A 116 -2.06 -10.96 4.39
CA GLU A 116 -2.55 -10.12 5.48
C GLU A 116 -1.67 -10.33 6.72
N LEU A 117 -1.15 -9.24 7.29
CA LEU A 117 -0.27 -9.29 8.44
C LEU A 117 -1.07 -9.25 9.74
N THR A 118 -0.65 -10.06 10.71
CA THR A 118 -1.17 -9.99 12.08
C THR A 118 -0.57 -8.82 12.85
N LEU A 119 -1.19 -8.48 13.99
CA LEU A 119 -0.66 -7.44 14.88
C LEU A 119 0.79 -7.71 15.30
N ASP A 120 1.11 -8.96 15.64
CA ASP A 120 2.46 -9.35 16.07
C ASP A 120 3.50 -9.20 14.95
N GLU A 121 3.07 -9.32 13.70
CA GLU A 121 3.93 -9.15 12.52
C GLU A 121 4.11 -7.67 12.14
N VAL A 122 3.04 -6.87 12.20
CA VAL A 122 3.08 -5.47 11.78
C VAL A 122 3.66 -4.54 12.85
N LEU A 123 3.49 -4.84 14.14
CA LEU A 123 3.94 -3.98 15.24
C LEU A 123 5.46 -3.76 15.27
N PRO A 124 6.33 -4.77 15.06
CA PRO A 124 7.76 -4.56 14.92
C PRO A 124 8.11 -3.65 13.74
N ILE A 125 7.42 -3.81 12.60
CA ILE A 125 7.61 -2.99 11.40
C ILE A 125 7.25 -1.53 11.70
N GLN A 126 6.08 -1.28 12.32
CA GLN A 126 5.65 0.05 12.75
C GLN A 126 6.67 0.71 13.69
N ARG A 127 7.16 -0.04 14.69
CA ARG A 127 8.16 0.45 15.64
C ARG A 127 9.49 0.78 14.99
N ALA A 128 9.91 0.01 13.98
CA ALA A 128 11.12 0.29 13.22
C ALA A 128 10.93 1.53 12.32
N ALA A 129 9.81 1.62 11.61
CA ALA A 129 9.49 2.73 10.72
C ALA A 129 9.47 4.09 11.44
N VAL A 130 8.87 4.15 12.63
CA VAL A 130 8.80 5.38 13.45
C VAL A 130 10.18 5.86 13.91
N LYS A 131 11.15 4.95 14.11
CA LYS A 131 12.51 5.31 14.57
C LYS A 131 13.41 5.85 13.47
N LEU A 132 13.03 5.64 12.21
CA LEU A 132 13.79 6.04 11.03
C LEU A 132 13.31 7.39 10.45
N GLN A 133 12.31 8.00 11.07
CA GLN A 133 11.87 9.39 10.83
C GLN A 133 12.76 10.35 11.63
#